data_AF-A0A8H2VQL4-F1
#
_entry.id   AF-A0A8H2VQL4-F1
#
_cell.length_a   1.000
_cell.length_b   1.000
_cell.length_c   1.000
_cell.angle_alpha   90.00
_cell.angle_beta   90.00
_cell.angle_gamma   90.00
#
_symmetry.space_group_name_H-M   'P 1'
#
loop_
_entity.id
_entity.type
_entity.pdbx_description
1 polymer ?
#
loop_
_entity_poly.entity_id
_entity_poly.type
_entity_poly.pdbx_seq_one_letter_code
_entity_poly.pdbx_strand_id
1 'polypeptide(L)'
;MQWIGNALQNWVITNFRRGRIDLDKAPDDVRQQLDQWVPMYQHLATSSKINFIQSLVSSLLVYDIFQAYFVGLPKQQAMELAQTETTLSSYGSEDAMNQWRSTTLGILLKEAPEKLKSDTAIVVDTFVAQLNSLLDPICDVPSSEARDQSLKTIIHSAIDLSRLLRVQKAVFSIMMPVIEGYQRIMFDEERMEDIGGEDEDTLNEREISCVTFPGIVKAGDENGERNYLVNIVAKMKVLCAPD
;
A
#
# COMPACT_ATOMS: atom_id res chain seq x y z
N MET A 1 4.75 -8.02 -7.71
CA MET A 1 4.43 -6.68 -7.20
C MET A 1 4.21 -5.66 -8.31
N GLN A 2 5.16 -5.47 -9.25
CA GLN A 2 4.99 -4.52 -10.38
C GLN A 2 3.64 -4.66 -11.10
N TRP A 3 3.13 -5.89 -11.24
CA TRP A 3 1.82 -6.15 -11.83
C TRP A 3 0.63 -5.55 -11.06
N ILE A 4 0.69 -5.45 -9.72
CA ILE A 4 -0.36 -4.81 -8.91
C ILE A 4 -0.32 -3.30 -9.13
N GLY A 5 0.88 -2.70 -9.11
CA GLY A 5 1.05 -1.28 -9.42
C GLY A 5 0.57 -0.93 -10.83
N ASN A 6 0.90 -1.75 -11.83
CA ASN A 6 0.43 -1.58 -13.20
C ASN A 6 -1.08 -1.78 -13.32
N ALA A 7 -1.66 -2.78 -12.63
CA ALA A 7 -3.10 -2.99 -12.59
C ALA A 7 -3.83 -1.80 -11.95
N LEU A 8 -3.29 -1.25 -10.86
CA LEU A 8 -3.81 -0.05 -10.22
C LEU A 8 -3.74 1.16 -11.14
N GLN A 9 -2.60 1.42 -11.78
CA GLN A 9 -2.44 2.51 -12.74
C GLN A 9 -3.48 2.39 -13.87
N ASN A 10 -3.61 1.19 -14.45
CA ASN A 10 -4.60 0.91 -15.49
C ASN A 10 -6.03 1.12 -15.00
N TRP A 11 -6.35 0.69 -13.79
CA TRP A 11 -7.66 0.90 -13.18
C TRP A 11 -7.97 2.39 -13.00
N VAL A 12 -7.03 3.19 -12.50
CA VAL A 12 -7.22 4.63 -12.34
C VAL A 12 -7.41 5.31 -13.70
N ILE A 13 -6.56 4.99 -14.69
CA ILE A 13 -6.66 5.56 -16.04
C ILE A 13 -7.99 5.20 -16.69
N THR A 14 -8.42 3.94 -16.58
CA THR A 14 -9.64 3.44 -17.23
C THR A 14 -10.88 4.14 -16.68
N ASN A 15 -10.94 4.34 -15.36
CA ASN A 15 -12.12 4.87 -14.70
C ASN A 15 -12.12 6.40 -14.59
N PHE A 16 -10.97 7.05 -14.38
CA PHE A 16 -10.90 8.47 -13.98
C PHE A 16 -10.21 9.39 -14.99
N ARG A 17 -9.65 8.89 -16.11
CA ARG A 17 -8.97 9.74 -17.11
C ARG A 17 -9.84 10.90 -17.62
N ARG A 18 -11.12 10.64 -17.88
CA ARG A 18 -12.08 11.65 -18.36
C ARG A 18 -12.81 12.40 -17.24
N GLY A 19 -12.70 11.92 -16.00
CA GLY A 19 -13.32 12.54 -14.84
C GLY A 19 -12.65 13.86 -14.45
N ARG A 20 -13.37 14.69 -13.70
CA ARG A 20 -12.90 15.92 -13.09
C ARG A 20 -12.89 15.77 -11.58
N ILE A 21 -11.93 16.43 -10.94
CA ILE A 21 -11.85 16.54 -9.49
C ILE A 21 -12.22 17.97 -9.11
N ASP A 22 -13.12 18.10 -8.14
CA ASP A 22 -13.66 19.36 -7.64
C ASP A 22 -13.60 19.32 -6.09
N LEU A 23 -12.50 19.84 -5.54
CA LEU A 23 -12.25 19.81 -4.09
C LEU A 23 -13.12 20.82 -3.32
N ASP A 24 -13.75 21.78 -4.00
CA ASP A 24 -14.63 22.76 -3.37
C ASP A 24 -15.91 22.10 -2.84
N LYS A 25 -16.30 20.97 -3.45
CA LYS A 25 -17.44 20.14 -3.03
C LYS A 25 -17.12 19.18 -1.88
N ALA A 26 -15.84 19.00 -1.54
CA ALA A 26 -15.43 18.06 -0.51
C ALA A 26 -15.95 18.50 0.87
N PRO A 27 -16.73 17.64 1.57
CA PRO A 27 -17.04 17.84 2.98
C PRO A 27 -15.78 17.93 3.85
N ASP A 28 -15.87 18.57 5.01
CA ASP A 28 -14.72 18.77 5.90
C ASP A 28 -14.11 17.45 6.40
N ASP A 29 -14.92 16.43 6.65
CA ASP A 29 -14.46 15.09 7.04
C ASP A 29 -13.71 14.37 5.90
N VAL A 30 -14.16 14.55 4.66
CA VAL A 30 -13.45 14.04 3.47
C VAL A 30 -12.11 14.77 3.31
N ARG A 31 -12.07 16.10 3.46
CA ARG A 31 -10.82 16.87 3.41
C ARG A 31 -9.81 16.40 4.45
N GLN A 32 -10.26 16.17 5.69
CA GLN A 32 -9.40 15.67 6.77
C GLN A 32 -8.85 14.28 6.44
N GLN A 33 -9.67 13.38 5.90
CA GLN A 33 -9.20 12.05 5.51
C GLN A 33 -8.25 12.09 4.30
N LEU A 34 -8.52 12.95 3.31
CA LEU A 34 -7.61 13.13 2.17
C LEU A 34 -6.24 13.67 2.64
N ASP A 35 -6.23 14.64 3.56
CA ASP A 35 -5.00 15.16 4.16
C ASP A 35 -4.24 14.08 4.93
N GLN A 36 -4.93 13.21 5.66
CA GLN A 36 -4.32 12.07 6.36
C GLN A 36 -3.65 11.08 5.39
N TRP A 37 -4.29 10.75 4.27
CA TRP A 37 -3.79 9.71 3.35
C TRP A 37 -2.79 10.25 2.30
N VAL A 38 -3.01 11.48 1.85
CA VAL A 38 -2.22 12.17 0.83
C VAL A 38 -2.18 13.66 1.17
N PRO A 39 -1.28 14.13 2.06
CA PRO A 39 -1.24 15.55 2.47
C PRO A 39 -1.11 16.52 1.29
N MET A 40 -0.44 16.10 0.21
CA MET A 40 -0.31 16.86 -1.04
C MET A 40 -1.54 16.83 -1.96
N TYR A 41 -2.71 16.33 -1.51
CA TYR A 41 -3.86 16.10 -2.37
C TYR A 41 -4.33 17.34 -3.14
N GLN A 42 -4.25 18.53 -2.53
CA GLN A 42 -4.68 19.77 -3.19
C GLN A 42 -3.81 20.10 -4.41
N HIS A 43 -2.49 19.98 -4.25
CA HIS A 43 -1.55 20.17 -5.34
C HIS A 43 -1.76 19.09 -6.41
N LEU A 44 -1.80 17.82 -6.01
CA LEU A 44 -1.88 16.70 -6.95
C LEU A 44 -3.23 16.63 -7.69
N ALA A 45 -4.33 17.03 -7.07
CA ALA A 45 -5.63 17.08 -7.75
C ALA A 45 -5.63 18.03 -8.96
N THR A 46 -4.83 19.11 -8.90
CA THR A 46 -4.70 20.10 -9.98
C THR A 46 -3.60 19.75 -10.98
N SER A 47 -2.41 19.33 -10.50
CA SER A 47 -1.26 19.02 -11.36
C SER A 47 -1.30 17.62 -11.96
N SER A 48 -1.80 16.62 -11.23
CA SER A 48 -1.71 15.22 -11.62
C SER A 48 -2.80 14.32 -11.01
N LYS A 49 -4.07 14.55 -11.41
CA LYS A 49 -5.25 13.85 -10.84
C LYS A 49 -5.15 12.33 -10.82
N ILE A 50 -4.51 11.72 -11.82
CA ILE A 50 -4.36 10.26 -11.92
C ILE A 50 -3.42 9.77 -10.82
N ASN A 51 -2.29 10.46 -10.65
CA ASN A 51 -1.30 10.10 -9.64
C ASN A 51 -1.78 10.42 -8.22
N PHE A 52 -2.63 11.43 -8.05
CA PHE A 52 -3.37 11.65 -6.80
C PHE A 52 -4.21 10.42 -6.42
N ILE A 53 -5.11 9.98 -7.30
CA ILE A 53 -5.98 8.83 -7.01
C ILE A 53 -5.14 7.56 -6.82
N GLN A 54 -4.09 7.38 -7.62
CA GLN A 54 -3.19 6.22 -7.48
C GLN A 54 -2.46 6.22 -6.13
N SER A 55 -1.99 7.38 -5.68
CA SER A 55 -1.36 7.55 -4.37
C SER A 55 -2.36 7.30 -3.24
N LEU A 56 -3.58 7.83 -3.35
CA LEU A 56 -4.65 7.60 -2.37
C LEU A 56 -4.97 6.12 -2.20
N VAL A 57 -5.21 5.41 -3.30
CA VAL A 57 -5.48 3.96 -3.25
C VAL A 57 -4.28 3.20 -2.68
N SER A 58 -3.06 3.58 -3.05
CA SER A 58 -1.85 2.96 -2.53
C SER A 58 -1.68 3.18 -1.02
N SER A 59 -1.94 4.38 -0.51
CA SER A 59 -1.91 4.68 0.94
C SER A 59 -2.92 3.81 1.71
N LEU A 60 -4.13 3.66 1.17
CA LEU A 60 -5.14 2.77 1.74
C LEU A 60 -4.69 1.29 1.70
N LEU A 61 -4.12 0.83 0.58
CA LEU A 61 -3.60 -0.55 0.47
C LEU A 61 -2.50 -0.78 1.52
N VAL A 62 -1.61 0.18 1.73
CA VAL A 62 -0.56 0.09 2.75
C VAL A 62 -1.19 -0.05 4.13
N TYR A 63 -2.14 0.82 4.47
CA TYR A 63 -2.75 0.83 5.80
C TYR A 63 -3.64 -0.40 6.08
N ASP A 64 -4.60 -0.70 5.21
CA ASP A 64 -5.60 -1.74 5.48
C ASP A 64 -5.08 -3.17 5.23
N ILE A 65 -4.09 -3.33 4.35
CA ILE A 65 -3.68 -4.65 3.84
C ILE A 65 -2.23 -4.99 4.18
N PHE A 66 -1.30 -4.09 3.89
CA PHE A 66 0.12 -4.41 4.09
C PHE A 66 0.62 -4.17 5.52
N GLN A 67 0.00 -3.27 6.28
CA GLN A 67 0.30 -3.07 7.70
C GLN A 67 -0.49 -4.01 8.62
N ALA A 68 -1.53 -4.67 8.10
CA ALA A 68 -2.26 -5.68 8.86
C ALA A 68 -1.34 -6.84 9.25
N TYR A 69 -1.47 -7.33 10.49
CA TYR A 69 -0.65 -8.44 10.98
C TYR A 69 -0.77 -9.70 10.11
N PHE A 70 -2.00 -10.06 9.76
CA PHE A 70 -2.34 -11.07 8.75
C PHE A 70 -3.79 -10.86 8.28
N VAL A 71 -3.98 -10.47 7.02
CA VAL A 71 -5.31 -10.14 6.50
C VAL A 71 -6.24 -11.35 6.53
N GLY A 72 -7.50 -11.12 6.92
CA GLY A 72 -8.54 -12.15 7.05
C GLY A 72 -8.63 -12.76 8.45
N LEU A 73 -7.76 -12.37 9.39
CA LEU A 73 -8.03 -12.62 10.81
C LEU A 73 -8.96 -11.54 11.36
N PRO A 74 -9.89 -11.89 12.26
CA PRO A 74 -10.57 -10.92 13.11
C PRO A 74 -9.54 -10.05 13.85
N LYS A 75 -9.85 -8.76 14.01
CA LYS A 75 -8.97 -7.77 14.64
C LYS A 75 -8.42 -8.23 16.00
N GLN A 76 -9.27 -8.83 16.83
CA GLN A 76 -8.88 -9.34 18.15
C GLN A 76 -7.83 -10.47 18.06
N GLN A 77 -8.02 -11.43 17.15
CA GLN A 77 -7.09 -12.55 16.97
C GLN A 77 -5.75 -12.08 16.39
N ALA A 78 -5.78 -11.12 15.46
CA ALA A 78 -4.58 -10.48 14.94
C ALA A 78 -3.78 -9.77 16.04
N MET A 79 -4.47 -9.07 16.95
CA MET A 79 -3.83 -8.40 18.10
C MET A 79 -3.21 -9.41 19.07
N GLU A 80 -3.89 -10.51 19.37
CA GLU A 80 -3.37 -11.56 20.26
C GLU A 80 -2.09 -12.22 19.69
N LEU A 81 -2.06 -12.49 18.39
CA LEU A 81 -0.86 -13.02 17.74
C LEU A 81 0.29 -12.00 17.74
N ALA A 82 0.01 -10.72 17.47
CA ALA A 82 1.02 -9.66 17.52
C ALA A 82 1.60 -9.48 18.93
N GLN A 83 0.76 -9.55 19.98
CA GLN A 83 1.21 -9.52 21.37
C GLN A 83 2.03 -10.76 21.74
N THR A 84 1.65 -11.93 21.21
CA THR A 84 2.41 -13.17 21.40
C THR A 84 3.79 -13.06 20.74
N GLU A 85 3.87 -12.56 19.50
CA GLU A 85 5.15 -12.31 18.81
C GLU A 85 6.04 -11.37 19.63
N THR A 86 5.47 -10.27 20.13
CA THR A 86 6.18 -9.28 20.96
C THR A 86 6.65 -9.87 22.29
N THR A 87 5.86 -10.74 22.91
CA THR A 87 6.24 -11.39 24.16
C THR A 87 7.38 -12.36 23.93
N LEU A 88 7.27 -13.22 22.92
CA LEU A 88 8.28 -14.23 22.60
C LEU A 88 9.60 -13.61 22.13
N SER A 89 9.57 -12.46 21.46
CA SER A 89 10.79 -11.76 21.01
C SER A 89 11.69 -11.28 22.16
N SER A 90 11.15 -11.13 23.38
CA SER A 90 11.96 -10.84 24.56
C SER A 90 12.76 -12.03 25.09
N TYR A 91 12.44 -13.25 24.64
CA TYR A 91 13.08 -14.50 25.06
C TYR A 91 13.86 -15.20 23.94
N GLY A 92 13.36 -15.13 22.71
CA GLY A 92 13.92 -15.80 21.54
C GLY A 92 14.90 -14.92 20.77
N SER A 93 15.80 -15.56 20.02
CA SER A 93 16.60 -14.87 19.01
C SER A 93 15.74 -14.48 17.81
N GLU A 94 16.21 -13.52 17.01
CA GLU A 94 15.47 -12.99 15.87
C GLU A 94 15.17 -14.06 14.81
N ASP A 95 16.10 -15.00 14.56
CA ASP A 95 15.92 -16.14 13.67
C ASP A 95 14.83 -17.11 14.17
N ALA A 96 14.80 -17.39 15.49
CA ALA A 96 13.77 -18.21 16.09
C ALA A 96 12.38 -17.56 15.97
N MET A 97 12.32 -16.23 16.14
CA MET A 97 11.09 -15.46 15.95
C MET A 97 10.62 -15.43 14.51
N ASN A 98 11.54 -15.26 13.55
CA ASN A 98 11.26 -15.34 12.13
C ASN A 98 10.70 -16.71 11.73
N GLN A 99 11.30 -17.79 12.23
CA GLN A 99 10.82 -19.16 12.04
C GLN A 99 9.43 -19.37 12.67
N TRP A 100 9.21 -18.87 13.89
CA TRP A 100 7.94 -18.97 14.60
C TRP A 100 6.81 -18.27 13.81
N ARG A 101 7.04 -17.03 13.36
CA ARG A 101 6.10 -16.25 12.55
C ARG A 101 5.78 -16.98 11.24
N SER A 102 6.82 -17.38 10.50
CA SER A 102 6.69 -18.07 9.22
C SER A 102 5.86 -19.36 9.37
N THR A 103 6.15 -20.17 10.38
CA THR A 103 5.47 -21.44 10.63
C THR A 103 4.01 -21.20 11.05
N THR A 104 3.78 -20.32 12.02
CA THR A 104 2.45 -20.03 12.58
C THR A 104 1.51 -19.47 11.51
N LEU A 105 1.96 -18.47 10.76
CA LEU A 105 1.15 -17.85 9.70
C LEU A 105 1.05 -18.75 8.46
N GLY A 106 2.04 -19.61 8.22
CA GLY A 106 1.99 -20.65 7.20
C GLY A 106 0.86 -21.65 7.44
N ILE A 107 0.56 -21.99 8.71
CA ILE A 107 -0.59 -22.82 9.07
C ILE A 107 -1.89 -22.09 8.72
N LEU A 108 -2.03 -20.81 9.07
CA LEU A 108 -3.23 -20.04 8.72
C LEU A 108 -3.46 -19.97 7.20
N LEU A 109 -2.39 -19.73 6.44
CA LEU A 109 -2.47 -19.63 4.99
C LEU A 109 -2.92 -20.94 4.32
N LYS A 110 -2.45 -22.09 4.83
CA LYS A 110 -2.70 -23.41 4.22
C LYS A 110 -3.96 -24.10 4.74
N GLU A 111 -4.20 -24.03 6.05
CA GLU A 111 -5.19 -24.85 6.73
C GLU A 111 -6.48 -24.09 7.09
N ALA A 112 -6.50 -22.76 6.94
CA ALA A 112 -7.65 -21.93 7.30
C ALA A 112 -8.25 -21.06 6.16
N PRO A 113 -8.14 -21.38 4.85
CA PRO A 113 -8.61 -20.48 3.79
C PRO A 113 -10.10 -20.16 3.91
N GLU A 114 -10.95 -21.14 4.20
CA GLU A 114 -12.39 -20.91 4.39
C GLU A 114 -12.70 -20.09 5.65
N LYS A 115 -11.90 -20.23 6.71
CA LYS A 115 -12.08 -19.44 7.94
C LYS A 115 -11.70 -17.97 7.73
N LEU A 116 -10.70 -17.70 6.91
CA LEU A 116 -10.25 -16.34 6.58
C LEU A 116 -11.19 -15.65 5.58
N LYS A 117 -11.97 -16.40 4.80
CA LYS A 117 -12.74 -15.91 3.66
C LYS A 117 -13.74 -14.82 4.02
N SER A 118 -14.50 -15.01 5.10
CA SER A 118 -15.53 -14.05 5.54
C SER A 118 -14.92 -12.71 5.91
N ASP A 119 -13.90 -12.71 6.78
CA ASP A 119 -13.24 -11.46 7.19
C ASP A 119 -12.44 -10.83 6.06
N THR A 120 -11.91 -11.63 5.14
CA THR A 120 -11.29 -11.11 3.90
C THR A 120 -12.31 -10.34 3.06
N ALA A 121 -13.53 -10.87 2.88
CA ALA A 121 -14.58 -10.19 2.14
C ALA A 121 -15.00 -8.87 2.83
N ILE A 122 -15.10 -8.86 4.16
CA ILE A 122 -15.38 -7.65 4.94
C ILE A 122 -14.30 -6.59 4.71
N VAL A 123 -13.02 -6.96 4.77
CA VAL A 123 -11.90 -6.03 4.50
C VAL A 123 -12.00 -5.45 3.09
N VAL A 124 -12.26 -6.30 2.09
CA VAL A 124 -12.39 -5.88 0.69
C VAL A 124 -13.56 -4.93 0.49
N ASP A 125 -14.75 -5.25 1.04
CA ASP A 125 -15.94 -4.41 0.91
C ASP A 125 -15.79 -3.09 1.67
N THR A 126 -15.18 -3.11 2.85
CA THR A 126 -14.90 -1.91 3.65
C THR A 126 -13.93 -0.99 2.92
N PHE A 127 -12.87 -1.53 2.33
CA PHE A 127 -11.91 -0.77 1.53
C PHE A 127 -12.60 -0.05 0.36
N VAL A 128 -13.42 -0.78 -0.42
CA VAL A 128 -14.13 -0.20 -1.57
C VAL A 128 -15.10 0.88 -1.12
N ALA A 129 -15.84 0.64 -0.04
CA ALA A 129 -16.76 1.62 0.52
C ALA A 129 -16.03 2.89 1.00
N GLN A 130 -14.88 2.75 1.66
CA GLN A 130 -14.05 3.86 2.11
C GLN A 130 -13.47 4.65 0.93
N LEU A 131 -12.96 3.98 -0.11
CA LEU A 131 -12.47 4.68 -1.28
C LEU A 131 -13.59 5.44 -1.99
N ASN A 132 -14.76 4.82 -2.16
CA ASN A 132 -15.91 5.46 -2.78
C ASN A 132 -16.39 6.66 -1.96
N SER A 133 -16.43 6.57 -0.61
CA SER A 133 -16.82 7.71 0.23
C SER A 133 -15.86 8.90 0.14
N LEU A 134 -14.58 8.65 -0.16
CA LEU A 134 -13.58 9.70 -0.39
C LEU A 134 -13.67 10.30 -1.79
N LEU A 135 -13.93 9.48 -2.82
CA LEU A 135 -13.91 9.92 -4.21
C LEU A 135 -15.25 10.49 -4.70
N ASP A 136 -16.38 9.92 -4.29
CA ASP A 136 -17.70 10.29 -4.80
C ASP A 136 -18.05 11.78 -4.55
N PRO A 137 -17.67 12.43 -3.43
CA PRO A 137 -17.93 13.87 -3.24
C PRO A 137 -17.06 14.79 -4.11
N ILE A 138 -15.89 14.33 -4.52
CA ILE A 138 -14.87 15.16 -5.20
C ILE A 138 -14.74 14.84 -6.69
N CYS A 139 -15.24 13.70 -7.15
CA CYS A 139 -15.10 13.24 -8.52
C CYS A 139 -16.46 13.10 -9.21
N ASP A 140 -16.57 13.60 -10.44
CA ASP A 140 -17.79 13.49 -11.25
C ASP A 140 -18.00 12.10 -11.89
N VAL A 141 -17.11 11.15 -11.60
CA VAL A 141 -17.20 9.76 -12.05
C VAL A 141 -17.91 8.92 -10.97
N PRO A 142 -19.17 8.51 -11.18
CA PRO A 142 -19.90 7.75 -10.17
C PRO A 142 -19.28 6.37 -9.94
N SER A 143 -19.47 5.85 -8.72
CA SER A 143 -19.27 4.43 -8.43
C SER A 143 -20.13 3.55 -9.34
N SER A 144 -19.56 2.42 -9.75
CA SER A 144 -20.26 1.43 -10.57
C SER A 144 -19.77 0.04 -10.20
N GLU A 145 -20.63 -0.95 -10.37
CA GLU A 145 -20.30 -2.34 -10.06
C GLU A 145 -19.05 -2.81 -10.84
N ALA A 146 -18.91 -2.42 -12.11
CA ALA A 146 -17.73 -2.79 -12.91
C ALA A 146 -16.43 -2.17 -12.38
N ARG A 147 -16.46 -0.90 -11.97
CA ARG A 147 -15.32 -0.22 -11.34
C ARG A 147 -14.93 -0.92 -10.04
N ASP A 148 -15.92 -1.22 -9.21
CA ASP A 148 -15.71 -1.79 -7.89
C ASP A 148 -15.22 -3.24 -7.99
N GLN A 149 -15.77 -4.06 -8.87
CA GLN A 149 -15.31 -5.45 -9.08
C GLN A 149 -13.87 -5.52 -9.63
N SER A 150 -13.51 -4.63 -10.54
CA SER A 150 -12.12 -4.55 -11.03
C SER A 150 -11.16 -4.09 -9.92
N LEU A 151 -11.59 -3.18 -9.04
CA LEU A 151 -10.80 -2.79 -7.87
C LEU A 151 -10.65 -3.95 -6.88
N LYS A 152 -11.72 -4.69 -6.58
CA LYS A 152 -11.68 -5.88 -5.71
C LYS A 152 -10.65 -6.90 -6.17
N THR A 153 -10.47 -7.07 -7.48
CA THR A 153 -9.44 -7.97 -8.04
C THR A 153 -8.02 -7.51 -7.67
N ILE A 154 -7.76 -6.20 -7.69
CA ILE A 154 -6.47 -5.60 -7.28
C ILE A 154 -6.29 -5.72 -5.76
N ILE A 155 -7.34 -5.52 -4.98
CA ILE A 155 -7.32 -5.68 -3.52
C ILE A 155 -6.99 -7.13 -3.14
N HIS A 156 -7.68 -8.12 -3.73
CA HIS A 156 -7.38 -9.54 -3.50
C HIS A 156 -5.93 -9.89 -3.84
N SER A 157 -5.42 -9.35 -4.95
CA SER A 157 -4.03 -9.48 -5.36
C SER A 157 -3.04 -8.92 -4.32
N ALA A 158 -3.36 -7.76 -3.73
CA ALA A 158 -2.57 -7.17 -2.66
C ALA A 158 -2.64 -7.99 -1.36
N ILE A 159 -3.81 -8.53 -1.02
CA ILE A 159 -4.01 -9.42 0.14
C ILE A 159 -3.18 -10.69 0.01
N ASP A 160 -3.22 -11.34 -1.15
CA ASP A 160 -2.44 -12.54 -1.40
C ASP A 160 -0.94 -12.26 -1.30
N LEU A 161 -0.48 -11.13 -1.87
CA LEU A 161 0.90 -10.71 -1.72
C LEU A 161 1.27 -10.43 -0.25
N SER A 162 0.45 -9.69 0.49
CA SER A 162 0.67 -9.40 1.92
C SER A 162 0.84 -10.68 2.73
N ARG A 163 -0.05 -11.66 2.53
CA ARG A 163 0.05 -12.98 3.18
C ARG A 163 1.30 -13.73 2.77
N LEU A 164 1.63 -13.77 1.48
CA LEU A 164 2.82 -14.45 0.96
C LEU A 164 4.11 -13.88 1.56
N LEU A 165 4.21 -12.56 1.71
CA LEU A 165 5.36 -11.90 2.33
C LEU A 165 5.45 -12.26 3.82
N ARG A 166 4.32 -12.23 4.54
CA ARG A 166 4.27 -12.44 5.98
C ARG A 166 4.52 -13.89 6.41
N VAL A 167 4.38 -14.87 5.52
CA VAL A 167 4.74 -16.28 5.81
C VAL A 167 6.21 -16.62 5.52
N GLN A 168 7.00 -15.71 4.96
CA GLN A 168 8.43 -15.96 4.70
C GLN A 168 9.25 -15.90 5.99
N LYS A 169 10.38 -16.61 6.05
CA LYS A 169 11.32 -16.48 7.17
C LYS A 169 12.03 -15.12 7.16
N ALA A 170 12.49 -14.68 5.98
CA ALA A 170 12.94 -13.30 5.79
C ALA A 170 11.82 -12.31 6.18
N VAL A 171 12.21 -11.16 6.70
CA VAL A 171 11.27 -10.10 7.07
C VAL A 171 11.08 -9.18 5.88
N PHE A 172 9.83 -9.04 5.45
CA PHE A 172 9.46 -8.12 4.39
C PHE A 172 8.75 -6.90 4.98
N SER A 173 9.13 -5.71 4.53
CA SER A 173 8.55 -4.45 4.97
C SER A 173 8.18 -3.59 3.78
N ILE A 174 7.11 -2.80 3.92
CA ILE A 174 6.64 -1.90 2.89
C ILE A 174 7.25 -0.52 3.08
N MET A 175 7.73 0.08 1.98
CA MET A 175 8.17 1.47 1.94
C MET A 175 7.15 2.32 1.22
N MET A 176 6.60 3.31 1.92
CA MET A 176 5.79 4.37 1.32
C MET A 176 5.83 5.57 2.27
N PRO A 177 6.79 6.50 2.10
CA PRO A 177 6.82 7.72 2.90
C PRO A 177 5.56 8.56 2.63
N VAL A 178 5.01 9.14 3.70
CA VAL A 178 3.98 10.17 3.59
C VAL A 178 4.66 11.47 3.17
N ILE A 179 4.18 12.11 2.11
CA ILE A 179 4.75 13.36 1.59
C ILE A 179 3.95 14.55 2.12
N GLU A 180 4.57 15.33 3.01
CA GLU A 180 3.98 16.54 3.59
C GLU A 180 4.52 17.81 2.90
N GLY A 181 3.70 18.86 2.80
CA GLY A 181 4.07 20.07 2.04
C GLY A 181 5.23 20.89 2.63
N TYR A 182 5.64 20.60 3.86
CA TYR A 182 6.77 21.28 4.51
C TYR A 182 8.08 20.48 4.44
N GLN A 183 8.05 19.22 3.97
CA GLN A 183 9.24 18.40 3.84
C GLN A 183 9.66 18.31 2.37
N ARG A 184 10.96 18.08 2.16
CA ARG A 184 11.53 17.82 0.84
C ARG A 184 12.07 16.40 0.84
N ILE A 185 11.44 15.53 0.07
CA ILE A 185 11.94 14.17 -0.18
C ILE A 185 12.53 14.17 -1.58
N MET A 186 13.85 13.99 -1.67
CA MET A 186 14.55 13.88 -2.95
C MET A 186 14.35 12.47 -3.53
N PHE A 187 14.41 12.38 -4.86
CA PHE A 187 14.48 11.10 -5.56
C PHE A 187 15.71 10.30 -5.12
N ASP A 188 15.51 9.00 -4.91
CA ASP A 188 16.56 8.05 -4.53
C ASP A 188 16.53 6.88 -5.52
N GLU A 189 17.45 6.87 -6.48
CA GLU A 189 17.50 5.86 -7.54
C GLU A 189 17.59 4.41 -7.02
N GLU A 190 18.12 4.18 -5.81
CA GLU A 190 18.19 2.82 -5.25
C GLU A 190 16.81 2.32 -4.82
N ARG A 191 15.95 3.24 -4.38
CA ARG A 191 14.65 2.93 -3.76
C ARG A 191 13.44 3.32 -4.60
N MET A 192 13.62 4.15 -5.61
CA MET A 192 12.54 4.79 -6.36
C MET A 192 12.71 4.60 -7.86
N GLU A 193 11.58 4.55 -8.56
CA GLU A 193 11.48 4.56 -10.01
C GLU A 193 10.45 5.62 -10.38
N ASP A 194 10.88 6.61 -11.18
CA ASP A 194 9.99 7.67 -11.63
C ASP A 194 9.02 7.14 -12.70
N ILE A 195 7.79 7.64 -12.65
CA ILE A 195 6.74 7.32 -13.63
C ILE A 195 6.44 8.47 -14.60
N GLY A 196 7.07 9.63 -14.41
CA GLY A 196 7.00 10.80 -15.29
C GLY A 196 7.70 10.60 -16.62
N GLY A 197 8.66 9.68 -16.69
CA GLY A 197 9.36 9.29 -17.93
C GLY A 197 10.48 10.26 -18.32
N GLU A 198 11.00 10.99 -17.36
CA GLU A 198 12.17 11.85 -17.51
C GLU A 198 13.47 11.03 -17.47
N ASP A 199 14.58 11.63 -17.91
CA ASP A 199 15.88 10.96 -17.88
C ASP A 199 16.36 10.80 -16.44
N GLU A 200 16.58 9.56 -15.98
CA GLU A 200 16.94 9.22 -14.60
C GLU A 200 18.20 9.98 -14.13
N ASP A 201 19.14 10.27 -15.04
CA ASP A 201 20.37 11.03 -14.76
C ASP A 201 20.08 12.48 -14.27
N THR A 202 18.89 13.01 -14.57
CA THR A 202 18.46 14.36 -14.16
C THR A 202 17.55 14.37 -12.94
N LEU A 203 17.18 13.19 -12.41
CA LEU A 203 16.19 13.06 -11.33
C LEU A 203 16.81 13.12 -9.94
N ASN A 204 18.09 12.82 -9.78
CA ASN A 204 18.75 12.72 -8.47
C ASN A 204 18.73 14.05 -7.65
N GLU A 205 18.47 15.19 -8.30
CA GLU A 205 18.30 16.49 -7.65
C GLU A 205 16.82 16.95 -7.59
N ARG A 206 15.86 16.08 -7.93
CA ARG A 206 14.42 16.40 -7.93
C ARG A 206 13.72 15.93 -6.67
N GLU A 207 12.76 16.74 -6.23
CA GLU A 207 11.83 16.39 -5.16
C GLU A 207 10.71 15.49 -5.71
N ILE A 208 10.26 14.50 -4.93
CA ILE A 208 9.10 13.69 -5.29
C ILE A 208 7.80 14.39 -4.86
N SER A 209 6.81 14.42 -5.75
CA SER A 209 5.49 14.99 -5.48
C SER A 209 4.54 13.99 -4.84
N CYS A 210 4.62 12.71 -5.22
CA CYS A 210 3.86 11.64 -4.57
C CYS A 210 4.49 10.26 -4.80
N VAL A 211 4.15 9.32 -3.92
CA VAL A 211 4.38 7.88 -4.14
C VAL A 211 3.09 7.29 -4.72
N THR A 212 3.17 6.70 -5.90
CA THR A 212 2.01 6.14 -6.61
C THR A 212 1.89 4.62 -6.45
N PHE A 213 2.93 3.95 -5.97
CA PHE A 213 2.86 2.57 -5.51
C PHE A 213 4.01 2.26 -4.53
N PRO A 214 3.75 1.53 -3.43
CA PRO A 214 4.77 1.25 -2.43
C PRO A 214 5.89 0.31 -2.93
N GLY A 215 7.06 0.42 -2.30
CA GLY A 215 8.19 -0.50 -2.49
C GLY A 215 8.23 -1.60 -1.43
N ILE A 216 9.07 -2.61 -1.64
CA ILE A 216 9.30 -3.70 -0.68
C ILE A 216 10.79 -3.83 -0.37
N VAL A 217 11.06 -3.92 0.93
CA VAL A 217 12.36 -4.28 1.49
C VAL A 217 12.30 -5.71 1.99
N LYS A 218 13.37 -6.47 1.74
CA LYS A 218 13.64 -7.74 2.38
C LYS A 218 14.83 -7.61 3.31
N ALA A 219 14.64 -7.90 4.58
CA ALA A 219 15.69 -8.08 5.56
C ALA A 219 15.90 -9.58 5.84
N GLY A 220 17.16 -10.00 5.82
CA GLY A 220 17.57 -11.38 6.07
C GLY A 220 17.61 -12.29 4.84
N ASP A 221 18.24 -13.45 5.01
CA ASP A 221 18.35 -14.48 3.99
C ASP A 221 17.12 -15.43 3.96
N GLU A 222 17.17 -16.47 3.13
CA GLU A 222 16.07 -17.43 2.98
C GLU A 222 15.78 -18.24 4.26
N ASN A 223 16.73 -18.31 5.18
CA ASN A 223 16.57 -18.97 6.46
C ASN A 223 16.00 -18.03 7.53
N GLY A 224 15.86 -16.73 7.23
CA GLY A 224 15.45 -15.70 8.20
C GLY A 224 16.59 -15.26 9.12
N GLU A 225 17.84 -15.53 8.71
CA GLU A 225 19.05 -15.10 9.40
C GLU A 225 19.60 -13.82 8.77
N ARG A 226 20.62 -13.22 9.40
CA ARG A 226 21.38 -12.07 8.84
C ARG A 226 20.50 -10.86 8.49
N ASN A 227 19.64 -10.43 9.42
CA ASN A 227 18.70 -9.31 9.18
C ASN A 227 19.37 -7.97 8.84
N TYR A 228 20.68 -7.82 9.07
CA TYR A 228 21.49 -6.70 8.59
C TYR A 228 21.62 -6.65 7.06
N LEU A 229 21.38 -7.76 6.35
CA LEU A 229 21.30 -7.80 4.89
C LEU A 229 19.94 -7.30 4.44
N VAL A 230 19.91 -6.08 3.92
CA VAL A 230 18.69 -5.39 3.49
C VAL A 230 18.74 -5.20 1.98
N ASN A 231 17.72 -5.70 1.27
CA ASN A 231 17.62 -5.61 -0.19
C ASN A 231 16.30 -4.96 -0.60
N ILE A 232 16.35 -4.06 -1.59
CA ILE A 232 15.17 -3.52 -2.25
C ILE A 232 14.67 -4.56 -3.26
N VAL A 233 13.59 -5.26 -2.94
CA VAL A 233 12.99 -6.28 -3.82
C VAL A 233 12.11 -5.64 -4.87
N ALA A 234 11.55 -4.47 -4.56
CA ALA A 234 10.85 -3.63 -5.51
C ALA A 234 10.95 -2.17 -5.08
N LYS A 235 11.31 -1.32 -6.04
CA LYS A 235 11.36 0.13 -5.85
C LYS A 235 9.95 0.71 -5.73
N MET A 236 9.83 1.80 -4.97
CA MET A 236 8.64 2.63 -4.96
C MET A 236 8.43 3.24 -6.35
N LYS A 237 7.18 3.33 -6.79
CA LYS A 237 6.83 4.14 -7.97
C LYS A 237 6.54 5.55 -7.49
N VAL A 238 7.22 6.55 -8.03
CA VAL A 238 7.09 7.94 -7.60
C VAL A 238 6.84 8.85 -8.79
N LEU A 239 6.17 9.97 -8.54
CA LEU A 239 6.11 11.08 -9.48
C LEU A 239 7.08 12.16 -9.00
N CYS A 240 8.13 12.44 -9.77
CA CYS A 240 8.99 13.59 -9.53
C CYS A 240 8.24 14.91 -9.82
N ALA A 241 8.57 15.96 -9.07
CA ALA A 241 8.09 17.30 -9.36
C ALA A 241 8.63 17.78 -10.72
N PRO A 242 7.83 18.54 -11.49
CA PRO A 242 8.31 19.14 -12.74
C PRO A 242 9.39 20.19 -12.45
N ASP A 243 10.26 20.43 -13.44
CA ASP A 243 11.24 21.53 -13.45
C ASP A 243 10.62 22.93 -13.28
#